data_AF-A0A5K0ZPH1-F1
#
_entry.id   AF-A0A5K0ZPH1-F1
#
_cell.length_a   1.000
_cell.length_b   1.000
_cell.length_c   1.000
_cell.angle_alpha   90.00
_cell.angle_beta   90.00
_cell.angle_gamma   90.00
#
_symmetry.space_group_name_H-M   'P 1'
#
loop_
_entity.id
_entity.type
_entity.pdbx_description
1 polymer ?
#
loop_
_entity_poly.entity_id
_entity_poly.type
_entity_poly.pdbx_seq_one_letter_code
_entity_poly.pdbx_strand_id
1 'polypeptide(L)'
;GALLDVYAKCGNIQVASKLFNNSSQPDLVMFTAMIGGLAMHGRSEEAVKIFDQMLQSEIKPDHVAMTAILSACSHGGLLDKGRKYFESMSDAFGIEPTIEHYACMADLLARSGCLKEAYEFVSNMPCEANANVWGTLLGACKMHHNVALGQVAGYHLFNVEAGNIGNYVLLSNIYAADRRWDRVEELRKMMKQKDLKKPAGCSWIEVKQKLHIFISGDSSHPERCFIYNMLRTLDQQIKEPLEWISTQG
;
A
#
# COMPACT_ATOMS: atom_id res chain seq x y z
N GLY A 1 18.89 -7.90 16.60
CA GLY A 1 18.46 -8.07 15.20
C GLY A 1 17.13 -8.81 15.08
N ALA A 2 17.14 -10.13 14.93
CA ALA A 2 15.96 -10.91 14.49
C ALA A 2 14.70 -10.75 15.35
N LEU A 3 14.82 -10.77 16.68
CA LEU A 3 13.65 -10.60 17.57
C LEU A 3 13.02 -9.20 17.43
N LEU A 4 13.86 -8.16 17.28
CA LEU A 4 13.40 -6.80 17.04
C LEU A 4 12.65 -6.72 15.71
N ASP A 5 13.20 -7.30 14.64
CA ASP A 5 12.58 -7.33 13.31
C ASP A 5 11.17 -7.97 13.35
N VAL A 6 11.02 -9.09 14.06
CA VAL A 6 9.72 -9.74 14.26
C VAL A 6 8.73 -8.82 14.97
N TYR A 7 9.11 -8.25 16.12
CA TYR A 7 8.20 -7.36 16.85
C TYR A 7 7.85 -6.09 16.07
N ALA A 8 8.82 -5.54 15.34
CA ALA A 8 8.65 -4.33 14.54
C ALA A 8 7.67 -4.58 13.38
N LYS A 9 7.82 -5.71 12.66
CA LYS A 9 6.93 -6.10 11.55
C LYS A 9 5.53 -6.52 12.00
N CYS A 10 5.38 -7.02 13.23
CA CYS A 10 4.08 -7.36 13.82
C CYS A 10 3.34 -6.14 14.41
N GLY A 11 3.89 -4.93 14.30
CA GLY A 11 3.26 -3.72 14.84
C GLY A 11 3.39 -3.54 16.34
N ASN A 12 4.09 -4.43 17.05
CA ASN A 12 4.41 -4.24 18.46
C ASN A 12 5.65 -3.36 18.61
N ILE A 13 5.51 -2.11 18.14
CA ILE A 13 6.62 -1.16 18.11
C ILE A 13 7.12 -0.84 19.52
N GLN A 14 6.26 -0.91 20.55
CA GLN A 14 6.67 -0.66 21.93
C GLN A 14 7.72 -1.68 22.39
N VAL A 15 7.52 -2.97 22.08
CA VAL A 15 8.51 -4.01 22.40
C VAL A 15 9.74 -3.87 21.52
N ALA A 16 9.59 -3.58 20.22
CA ALA A 16 10.72 -3.34 19.33
C ALA A 16 11.60 -2.18 19.81
N SER A 17 11.00 -1.05 20.19
CA SER A 17 11.71 0.11 20.78
C SER A 17 12.43 -0.25 22.06
N LYS A 18 11.84 -1.06 22.95
CA LYS A 18 12.52 -1.52 24.17
C LYS A 18 13.74 -2.36 23.83
N LEU A 19 13.62 -3.31 22.90
CA LEU A 19 14.75 -4.13 22.45
C LEU A 19 15.85 -3.29 21.79
N PHE A 20 15.47 -2.27 21.02
CA PHE A 20 16.39 -1.33 20.40
C PHE A 20 17.15 -0.52 21.46
N ASN A 21 16.43 0.12 22.39
CA ASN A 21 17.00 0.99 23.42
C ASN A 21 17.80 0.23 24.49
N ASN A 22 17.50 -1.05 24.71
CA ASN A 22 18.26 -1.90 25.62
C ASN A 22 19.58 -2.40 25.01
N SER A 23 19.79 -2.22 23.71
CA SER A 23 21.08 -2.52 23.07
C SER A 23 22.05 -1.38 23.32
N SER A 24 23.21 -1.70 23.92
CA SER A 24 24.27 -0.72 24.15
C SER A 24 24.95 -0.26 22.86
N GLN A 25 24.94 -1.10 21.82
CA GLN A 25 25.50 -0.81 20.50
C GLN A 25 24.58 -1.42 19.42
N PRO A 26 23.51 -0.73 19.02
CA PRO A 26 22.68 -1.18 17.90
C PRO A 26 23.52 -1.23 16.61
N ASP A 27 23.48 -2.36 15.92
CA ASP A 27 24.13 -2.52 14.61
C ASP A 27 23.23 -2.04 13.46
N LEU A 28 23.79 -2.02 12.24
CA LEU A 28 23.06 -1.66 11.02
C LEU A 28 21.75 -2.45 10.87
N VAL A 29 21.74 -3.75 11.20
CA VAL A 29 20.56 -4.60 11.09
C VAL A 29 19.45 -4.15 12.06
N MET A 30 19.81 -3.77 13.28
CA MET A 30 18.84 -3.25 14.26
C MET A 30 18.26 -1.90 13.85
N PHE A 31 19.08 -0.99 13.31
CA PHE A 31 18.59 0.28 12.77
C PHE A 31 17.63 0.05 11.60
N THR A 32 18.06 -0.72 10.59
CA THR A 32 17.25 -1.01 9.40
C THR A 32 15.92 -1.68 9.76
N ALA A 33 15.92 -2.65 10.68
CA ALA A 33 14.70 -3.30 11.14
C ALA A 33 13.75 -2.33 11.88
N MET A 34 14.30 -1.43 12.70
CA MET A 34 13.50 -0.43 13.39
C MET A 34 12.90 0.60 12.42
N ILE A 35 13.69 1.10 11.47
CA ILE A 35 13.23 2.03 10.42
C ILE A 35 12.13 1.38 9.58
N GLY A 36 12.36 0.16 9.09
CA GLY A 36 11.40 -0.58 8.27
C GLY A 36 10.09 -0.85 9.00
N GLY A 37 10.15 -1.28 10.27
CA GLY A 37 8.95 -1.47 11.07
C GLY A 37 8.17 -0.16 11.30
N LEU A 38 8.85 0.92 11.66
CA LEU A 38 8.21 2.24 11.81
C LEU A 38 7.55 2.70 10.49
N ALA A 39 8.22 2.49 9.36
CA ALA A 39 7.68 2.80 8.03
C ALA A 39 6.41 2.01 7.69
N MET A 40 6.38 0.71 7.99
CA MET A 40 5.23 -0.16 7.75
C MET A 40 4.00 0.24 8.57
N HIS A 41 4.21 0.81 9.75
CA HIS A 41 3.16 1.21 10.67
C HIS A 41 2.86 2.71 10.64
N GLY A 42 3.26 3.42 9.58
CA GLY A 42 2.91 4.82 9.35
C GLY A 42 3.60 5.81 10.30
N ARG A 43 4.66 5.40 11.00
CA ARG A 43 5.42 6.23 11.96
C ARG A 43 6.65 6.85 11.29
N SER A 44 6.46 7.47 10.13
CA SER A 44 7.55 7.93 9.26
C SER A 44 8.50 8.96 9.90
N GLU A 45 7.97 9.89 10.70
CA GLU A 45 8.80 10.87 11.42
C GLU A 45 9.72 10.22 12.45
N GLU A 46 9.28 9.12 13.06
CA GLU A 46 10.12 8.36 13.98
C GLU A 46 11.15 7.52 13.23
N ALA A 47 10.79 6.96 12.07
CA ALA A 47 11.73 6.27 11.20
C ALA A 47 12.89 7.20 10.79
N VAL A 48 12.58 8.45 10.45
CA VAL A 48 13.58 9.50 10.19
C VAL A 48 14.49 9.73 11.39
N LYS A 49 13.95 9.87 12.60
CA LYS A 49 14.76 10.04 13.82
C LYS A 49 15.71 8.87 14.07
N ILE A 50 15.25 7.64 13.84
CA ILE A 50 16.09 6.44 13.97
C ILE A 50 17.19 6.41 12.90
N PHE A 51 16.90 6.83 11.66
CA PHE A 51 17.91 6.94 10.61
C PHE A 51 18.94 8.04 10.93
N ASP A 52 18.51 9.20 11.41
CA ASP A 52 19.43 10.27 11.83
C ASP A 52 20.31 9.81 13.00
N GLN A 53 19.76 9.04 13.96
CA GLN A 53 20.52 8.42 15.04
C GLN A 53 21.56 7.42 14.52
N MET A 54 21.25 6.66 13.46
CA MET A 54 22.20 5.75 12.81
C MET A 54 23.40 6.52 12.27
N LEU A 55 23.15 7.64 11.57
CA LEU A 55 24.19 8.49 11.02
C LEU A 55 25.04 9.16 12.12
N GLN A 56 24.40 9.64 13.20
CA GLN A 56 25.11 10.19 14.37
C GLN A 56 25.98 9.17 15.09
N SER A 57 25.63 7.89 14.98
CA SER A 57 26.40 6.77 15.53
C SER A 57 27.50 6.30 14.57
N GLU A 58 27.78 7.06 13.50
CA GLU A 58 28.76 6.76 12.45
C GLU A 58 28.53 5.42 11.72
N ILE A 59 27.32 4.87 11.80
CA ILE A 59 26.93 3.65 11.08
C ILE A 59 26.48 4.06 9.68
N LYS A 60 27.24 3.62 8.67
CA LYS A 60 26.91 3.90 7.27
C LYS A 60 25.69 3.07 6.83
N PRO A 61 24.69 3.69 6.17
CA PRO A 61 23.60 2.94 5.57
C PRO A 61 24.11 2.02 4.46
N ASP A 62 23.41 0.92 4.23
CA ASP A 62 23.52 0.11 3.03
C ASP A 62 22.26 0.29 2.15
N HIS A 63 22.19 -0.45 1.03
CA HIS A 63 21.02 -0.44 0.15
C HIS A 63 19.70 -0.75 0.87
N VAL A 64 19.72 -1.59 1.91
CA VAL A 64 18.52 -2.00 2.64
C VAL A 64 18.05 -0.87 3.57
N ALA A 65 18.98 -0.23 4.30
CA ALA A 65 18.69 0.94 5.11
C ALA A 65 18.15 2.10 4.25
N MET A 66 18.76 2.35 3.08
CA MET A 66 18.31 3.39 2.15
C MET A 66 16.90 3.10 1.61
N THR A 67 16.61 1.86 1.23
CA THR A 67 15.25 1.46 0.82
C THR A 67 14.24 1.64 1.95
N ALA A 68 14.60 1.29 3.19
CA ALA A 68 13.73 1.42 4.35
C ALA A 68 13.38 2.89 4.66
N ILE A 69 14.35 3.80 4.63
CA ILE A 69 14.10 5.22 4.89
C ILE A 69 13.32 5.90 3.75
N LEU A 70 13.61 5.56 2.48
CA LEU A 70 12.84 6.07 1.34
C LEU A 70 11.39 5.56 1.37
N SER A 71 11.16 4.30 1.75
CA SER A 71 9.80 3.78 1.97
C SER A 71 9.08 4.53 3.08
N ALA A 72 9.77 4.83 4.19
CA ALA A 72 9.21 5.65 5.27
C ALA A 72 8.80 7.03 4.76
N CYS A 73 9.65 7.68 3.96
CA CYS A 73 9.36 8.98 3.37
C CYS A 73 8.15 8.90 2.45
N SER A 74 8.06 7.89 1.59
CA SER A 74 6.90 7.66 0.71
C SER A 74 5.60 7.53 1.50
N HIS A 75 5.58 6.64 2.51
CA HIS A 75 4.38 6.40 3.33
C HIS A 75 3.96 7.64 4.15
N GLY A 76 4.93 8.47 4.54
CA GLY A 76 4.70 9.69 5.30
C GLY A 76 4.48 10.94 4.45
N GLY A 77 4.58 10.85 3.12
CA GLY A 77 4.54 12.02 2.23
C GLY A 77 5.68 13.02 2.48
N LEU A 78 6.83 12.56 2.99
CA LEU A 78 7.96 13.41 3.37
C LEU A 78 8.85 13.71 2.16
N LEU A 79 8.31 14.48 1.20
CA LEU A 79 8.91 14.69 -0.11
C LEU A 79 10.34 15.24 -0.05
N ASP A 80 10.55 16.31 0.72
CA ASP A 80 11.86 16.97 0.82
C ASP A 80 12.92 16.06 1.45
N LYS A 81 12.53 15.30 2.48
CA LYS A 81 13.43 14.32 3.11
C LYS A 81 13.75 13.17 2.17
N GLY A 82 12.76 12.65 1.46
CA GLY A 82 12.95 11.57 0.49
C GLY A 82 13.94 11.94 -0.62
N ARG A 83 13.82 13.15 -1.20
CA ARG A 83 14.80 13.66 -2.17
C ARG A 83 16.19 13.75 -1.59
N LYS A 84 16.32 14.38 -0.42
CA LYS A 84 17.61 14.54 0.26
C LYS A 84 18.29 13.20 0.51
N TYR A 85 17.54 12.20 0.96
CA TYR A 85 18.08 10.86 1.19
C TYR A 85 18.42 10.13 -0.11
N PHE A 86 17.63 10.30 -1.17
CA PHE A 86 17.93 9.70 -2.46
C PHE A 86 19.19 10.29 -3.09
N GLU A 87 19.35 11.62 -3.08
CA GLU A 87 20.56 12.31 -3.55
C GLU A 87 21.79 11.93 -2.75
N SER A 88 21.66 11.80 -1.41
CA SER A 88 22.78 11.44 -0.56
C SER A 88 23.29 10.00 -0.76
N MET A 89 22.52 9.12 -1.41
CA MET A 89 22.98 7.77 -1.74
C MET A 89 24.29 7.81 -2.51
N SER A 90 24.31 8.50 -3.66
CA SER A 90 25.50 8.62 -4.50
C SER A 90 26.50 9.61 -3.89
N ASP A 91 26.04 10.79 -3.48
CA ASP A 91 26.92 11.91 -3.12
C ASP A 91 27.66 11.71 -1.79
N ALA A 92 27.00 11.11 -0.79
CA ALA A 92 27.55 10.98 0.56
C ALA A 92 27.94 9.55 0.91
N PHE A 93 27.21 8.55 0.38
CA PHE A 93 27.39 7.15 0.77
C PHE A 93 28.05 6.27 -0.31
N GLY A 94 28.17 6.76 -1.55
CA GLY A 94 28.71 5.98 -2.67
C GLY A 94 27.86 4.77 -3.02
N ILE A 95 26.55 4.85 -2.79
CA ILE A 95 25.55 3.81 -3.04
C ILE A 95 24.86 4.13 -4.36
N GLU A 96 25.02 3.27 -5.36
CA GLU A 96 24.27 3.39 -6.60
C GLU A 96 22.79 3.02 -6.39
N PRO A 97 21.83 3.87 -6.81
CA PRO A 97 20.42 3.56 -6.68
C PRO A 97 19.99 2.32 -7.48
N THR A 98 19.29 1.40 -6.81
CA THR A 98 18.68 0.20 -7.41
C THR A 98 17.21 0.44 -7.77
N ILE A 99 16.58 -0.51 -8.47
CA ILE A 99 15.15 -0.41 -8.85
C ILE A 99 14.23 -0.23 -7.65
N GLU A 100 14.56 -0.78 -6.48
CA GLU A 100 13.81 -0.61 -5.24
C GLU A 100 13.82 0.86 -4.77
N HIS A 101 14.99 1.52 -4.85
CA HIS A 101 15.13 2.93 -4.47
C HIS A 101 14.36 3.84 -5.43
N TYR A 102 14.47 3.59 -6.74
CA TYR A 102 13.68 4.29 -7.75
C TYR A 102 12.17 4.07 -7.54
N ALA A 103 11.74 2.85 -7.21
CA ALA A 103 10.35 2.54 -6.93
C ALA A 103 9.83 3.32 -5.72
N CYS A 104 10.61 3.42 -4.63
CA CYS A 104 10.24 4.23 -3.47
C CYS A 104 10.11 5.73 -3.82
N MET A 105 11.01 6.26 -4.66
CA MET A 105 10.95 7.67 -5.09
C MET A 105 9.77 7.95 -6.03
N ALA A 106 9.51 7.07 -6.99
CA ALA A 106 8.35 7.16 -7.86
C ALA A 106 7.05 7.13 -7.04
N ASP A 107 6.99 6.27 -6.02
CA ASP A 107 5.86 6.15 -5.10
C ASP A 107 5.66 7.41 -4.23
N LEU A 108 6.74 7.96 -3.71
CA LEU A 108 6.71 9.23 -2.98
C LEU A 108 6.18 10.37 -3.87
N LEU A 109 6.77 10.57 -5.05
CA LEU A 109 6.34 11.61 -5.99
C LEU A 109 4.87 11.46 -6.39
N ALA A 110 4.45 10.23 -6.68
CA ALA A 110 3.09 9.93 -7.09
C ALA A 110 2.08 10.23 -5.98
N ARG A 111 2.32 9.76 -4.74
CA ARG A 111 1.43 9.98 -3.59
C ARG A 111 1.40 11.42 -3.11
N SER A 112 2.47 12.18 -3.31
CA SER A 112 2.51 13.62 -3.05
C SER A 112 1.78 14.46 -4.10
N GLY A 113 1.23 13.85 -5.16
CA GLY A 113 0.49 14.54 -6.22
C GLY A 113 1.37 15.15 -7.32
N CYS A 114 2.69 14.97 -7.25
CA CYS A 114 3.66 15.43 -8.24
C CYS A 114 3.67 14.53 -9.48
N LEU A 115 2.51 14.23 -10.06
CA LEU A 115 2.33 13.17 -11.06
C LEU A 115 3.15 13.36 -12.33
N LYS A 116 3.28 14.61 -12.82
CA LYS A 116 4.10 14.90 -14.00
C LYS A 116 5.57 14.56 -13.73
N GLU A 117 6.07 15.00 -12.59
CA GLU A 117 7.44 14.72 -12.18
C GLU A 117 7.64 13.23 -11.90
N ALA A 118 6.68 12.55 -11.29
CA ALA A 118 6.72 11.10 -11.08
C ALA A 118 6.86 10.35 -12.42
N TYR A 119 6.12 10.77 -13.45
CA TYR A 119 6.24 10.19 -14.78
C TYR A 119 7.60 10.47 -15.44
N GLU A 120 8.08 11.71 -15.36
CA GLU A 120 9.41 12.08 -15.88
C GLU A 120 10.52 11.29 -15.16
N PHE A 121 10.43 11.15 -13.84
CA PHE A 121 11.35 10.38 -13.03
C PHE A 121 11.38 8.91 -13.47
N VAL A 122 10.21 8.27 -13.60
CA VAL A 122 10.10 6.88 -14.06
C VAL A 122 10.61 6.69 -15.49
N SER A 123 10.38 7.67 -16.36
CA SER A 123 10.84 7.64 -17.76
C SER A 123 12.35 7.79 -17.90
N ASN A 124 12.99 8.47 -16.94
CA ASN A 124 14.43 8.73 -16.93
C ASN A 124 15.23 7.71 -16.11
N MET A 125 14.59 6.71 -15.53
CA MET A 125 15.29 5.67 -14.77
C MET A 125 16.27 4.91 -15.69
N PRO A 126 17.44 4.51 -15.18
CA PRO A 126 18.41 3.73 -15.94
C PRO A 126 17.97 2.28 -16.19
N CYS A 127 16.85 1.86 -15.60
CA CYS A 127 16.28 0.51 -15.69
C CYS A 127 14.81 0.56 -16.08
N GLU A 128 14.31 -0.52 -16.71
CA GLU A 128 12.89 -0.62 -17.04
C GLU A 128 12.02 -0.70 -15.79
N ALA A 129 10.99 0.16 -15.73
CA ALA A 129 10.03 0.18 -14.65
C ALA A 129 9.17 -1.10 -14.62
N ASN A 130 9.16 -1.76 -13.47
CA ASN A 130 8.36 -2.96 -13.25
C ASN A 130 6.88 -2.65 -12.95
N ALA A 131 6.07 -3.70 -12.78
CA ALA A 131 4.64 -3.56 -12.50
C ALA A 131 4.33 -2.80 -11.19
N ASN A 132 5.21 -2.88 -10.19
CA ASN A 132 5.00 -2.15 -8.93
C ASN A 132 5.03 -0.63 -9.15
N VAL A 133 6.03 -0.13 -9.89
CA VAL A 133 6.18 1.30 -10.20
C VAL A 133 4.98 1.83 -10.99
N TRP A 134 4.58 1.14 -12.06
CA TRP A 134 3.42 1.56 -12.86
C TRP A 134 2.09 1.41 -12.11
N GLY A 135 1.96 0.38 -11.27
CA GLY A 135 0.80 0.17 -10.41
C GLY A 135 0.61 1.30 -9.41
N THR A 136 1.70 1.74 -8.79
CA THR A 136 1.74 2.93 -7.93
C THR A 136 1.31 4.20 -8.67
N LEU A 137 1.86 4.47 -9.86
CA LEU A 137 1.46 5.63 -10.67
C LEU A 137 -0.03 5.57 -11.03
N LEU A 138 -0.54 4.41 -11.44
CA LEU A 138 -1.95 4.22 -11.76
C LEU A 138 -2.85 4.47 -10.54
N GLY A 139 -2.45 3.96 -9.36
CA GLY A 139 -3.14 4.21 -8.09
C GLY A 139 -3.18 5.69 -7.72
N ALA A 140 -2.06 6.39 -7.84
CA ALA A 140 -1.99 7.83 -7.58
C ALA A 140 -2.82 8.64 -8.59
N CYS A 141 -2.87 8.24 -9.86
CA CYS A 141 -3.72 8.88 -10.87
C CYS A 141 -5.21 8.81 -10.50
N LYS A 142 -5.66 7.73 -9.87
CA LYS A 142 -7.01 7.64 -9.30
C LYS A 142 -7.20 8.64 -8.16
N MET A 143 -6.24 8.76 -7.26
CA MET A 143 -6.32 9.66 -6.10
C MET A 143 -6.33 11.14 -6.50
N HIS A 144 -5.56 11.51 -7.53
CA HIS A 144 -5.40 12.89 -7.98
C HIS A 144 -6.16 13.22 -9.28
N HIS A 145 -7.07 12.34 -9.70
CA HIS A 145 -7.94 12.53 -10.88
C HIS A 145 -7.19 12.82 -12.20
N ASN A 146 -5.99 12.25 -12.39
CA ASN A 146 -5.22 12.42 -13.63
C ASN A 146 -5.48 11.25 -14.60
N VAL A 147 -6.49 11.40 -15.43
CA VAL A 147 -6.92 10.36 -16.38
C VAL A 147 -5.88 10.10 -17.46
N ALA A 148 -5.19 11.14 -17.94
CA ALA A 148 -4.21 11.03 -19.02
C ALA A 148 -3.02 10.16 -18.60
N LEU A 149 -2.42 10.44 -17.44
CA LEU A 149 -1.33 9.62 -16.92
C LEU A 149 -1.82 8.25 -16.47
N GLY A 150 -3.05 8.16 -15.93
CA GLY A 150 -3.67 6.88 -15.58
C GLY A 150 -3.77 5.95 -16.79
N GLN A 151 -4.18 6.47 -17.95
CA GLN A 151 -4.19 5.73 -19.20
C GLN A 151 -2.80 5.19 -19.56
N VAL A 152 -1.77 6.05 -19.56
CA VAL A 152 -0.39 5.66 -19.87
C VAL A 152 0.09 4.54 -18.95
N ALA A 153 -0.03 4.74 -17.63
CA ALA A 153 0.39 3.76 -16.64
C ALA A 153 -0.36 2.42 -16.79
N GLY A 154 -1.67 2.48 -17.04
CA GLY A 154 -2.49 1.28 -17.25
C GLY A 154 -2.08 0.48 -18.49
N TYR A 155 -1.77 1.13 -19.60
CA TYR A 155 -1.29 0.42 -20.80
C TYR A 155 0.11 -0.18 -20.61
N HIS A 156 1.02 0.50 -19.91
CA HIS A 156 2.30 -0.11 -19.51
C HIS A 156 2.08 -1.38 -18.67
N LEU A 157 1.16 -1.34 -17.70
CA LEU A 157 0.80 -2.51 -16.89
C LEU A 157 0.20 -3.65 -17.72
N PHE A 158 -0.58 -3.36 -18.76
CA PHE A 158 -1.11 -4.42 -19.64
C PHE A 158 -0.04 -5.10 -20.46
N ASN A 159 1.07 -4.41 -20.75
CA ASN A 159 2.22 -4.99 -21.44
C ASN A 159 3.06 -5.86 -20.49
N VAL A 160 3.25 -5.43 -19.24
CA VAL A 160 4.06 -6.17 -18.25
C VAL A 160 3.28 -7.33 -17.63
N GLU A 161 2.02 -7.11 -17.25
CA GLU A 161 1.16 -8.08 -16.56
C GLU A 161 -0.23 -8.16 -17.20
N ALA A 162 -0.28 -8.67 -18.43
CA ALA A 162 -1.51 -8.75 -19.21
C ALA A 162 -2.67 -9.49 -18.51
N GLY A 163 -2.36 -10.39 -17.57
CA GLY A 163 -3.34 -11.19 -16.80
C GLY A 163 -3.82 -10.56 -15.49
N ASN A 164 -3.25 -9.42 -15.07
CA ASN A 164 -3.61 -8.80 -13.80
C ASN A 164 -4.94 -8.03 -13.93
N ILE A 165 -6.04 -8.68 -13.52
CA ILE A 165 -7.40 -8.14 -13.55
C ILE A 165 -7.52 -6.82 -12.78
N GLY A 166 -6.75 -6.66 -11.69
CA GLY A 166 -6.76 -5.48 -10.85
C GLY A 166 -6.41 -4.20 -11.62
N ASN A 167 -5.45 -4.29 -12.55
CA ASN A 167 -5.00 -3.16 -13.37
C ASN A 167 -6.11 -2.64 -14.29
N TYR A 168 -6.84 -3.56 -14.95
CA TYR A 168 -7.97 -3.19 -15.81
C TYR A 168 -9.12 -2.57 -15.01
N VAL A 169 -9.43 -3.16 -13.85
CA VAL A 169 -10.50 -2.65 -12.97
C VAL A 169 -10.12 -1.26 -12.44
N LEU A 170 -8.87 -1.05 -12.07
CA LEU A 170 -8.39 0.24 -11.57
C LEU A 170 -8.47 1.32 -12.65
N LEU A 171 -7.97 1.06 -13.86
CA LEU A 171 -8.09 2.02 -14.97
C LEU A 171 -9.56 2.26 -15.37
N SER A 172 -10.39 1.21 -15.37
CA SER A 172 -11.83 1.36 -15.61
C SER A 172 -12.50 2.25 -14.57
N ASN A 173 -12.10 2.19 -13.30
CA ASN A 173 -12.62 3.08 -12.26
C ASN A 173 -12.19 4.53 -12.48
N ILE A 174 -10.95 4.77 -12.94
CA ILE A 174 -10.46 6.11 -13.29
C ILE A 174 -11.31 6.71 -14.41
N TYR A 175 -11.55 5.95 -15.49
CA TYR A 175 -12.41 6.40 -16.58
C TYR A 175 -13.86 6.63 -16.14
N ALA A 176 -14.42 5.76 -15.30
CA ALA A 176 -15.78 5.91 -14.78
C ALA A 176 -15.93 7.19 -13.94
N ALA A 177 -14.93 7.51 -13.11
CA ALA A 177 -14.91 8.75 -12.31
C ALA A 177 -14.91 10.01 -13.20
N ASP A 178 -14.27 9.95 -14.37
CA ASP A 178 -14.26 11.01 -15.38
C ASP A 178 -15.43 10.94 -16.38
N ARG A 179 -16.41 10.04 -16.16
CA ARG A 179 -17.58 9.81 -17.02
C ARG A 179 -17.24 9.38 -18.46
N ARG A 180 -16.07 8.78 -18.66
CA ARG A 180 -15.57 8.24 -19.94
C ARG A 180 -16.07 6.81 -20.16
N TRP A 181 -17.38 6.65 -20.32
CA TRP A 181 -18.04 5.34 -20.42
C TRP A 181 -17.67 4.56 -21.69
N ASP A 182 -17.30 5.26 -22.76
CA ASP A 182 -16.73 4.71 -23.98
C ASP A 182 -15.46 3.89 -23.68
N ARG A 183 -14.55 4.44 -22.89
CA ARG A 183 -13.31 3.78 -22.48
C ARG A 183 -13.52 2.66 -21.47
N VAL A 184 -14.50 2.80 -20.58
CA VAL A 184 -14.93 1.71 -19.68
C VAL A 184 -15.40 0.51 -20.49
N GLU A 185 -16.23 0.72 -21.51
CA GLU A 185 -16.73 -0.35 -22.36
C GLU A 185 -15.62 -0.99 -23.21
N GLU A 186 -14.67 -0.19 -23.71
CA GLU A 186 -13.46 -0.66 -24.38
C GLU A 186 -12.65 -1.61 -23.49
N LEU A 187 -12.35 -1.22 -22.24
CA LEU A 187 -11.63 -2.07 -21.29
C LEU A 187 -12.39 -3.36 -20.98
N ARG A 188 -13.72 -3.29 -20.82
CA ARG A 188 -14.54 -4.50 -20.60
C ARG A 188 -14.47 -5.46 -21.78
N LYS A 189 -14.45 -4.95 -23.01
CA LYS A 189 -14.25 -5.77 -24.22
C LYS A 189 -12.86 -6.41 -24.23
N MET A 190 -11.81 -5.65 -23.91
CA MET A 190 -10.45 -6.17 -23.81
C MET A 190 -10.35 -7.29 -22.76
N MET A 191 -10.96 -7.11 -21.58
CA MET A 191 -11.02 -8.13 -20.54
C MET A 191 -11.73 -9.40 -21.03
N LYS A 192 -12.89 -9.27 -21.69
CA LYS A 192 -13.62 -10.41 -22.26
C LYS A 192 -12.81 -11.17 -23.31
N GLN A 193 -12.09 -10.46 -24.19
CA GLN A 193 -11.23 -11.07 -25.22
C GLN A 193 -10.08 -11.88 -24.61
N LYS A 194 -9.61 -11.50 -23.43
CA LYS A 194 -8.54 -12.18 -22.69
C LYS A 194 -9.06 -13.19 -21.66
N ASP A 195 -10.37 -13.49 -21.66
CA ASP A 195 -11.07 -14.29 -20.64
C ASP A 195 -10.81 -13.85 -19.19
N LEU A 196 -10.56 -12.55 -18.99
CA LEU A 196 -10.35 -11.94 -17.70
C LEU A 196 -11.71 -11.61 -17.07
N LYS A 197 -12.04 -12.28 -15.97
CA LYS A 197 -13.28 -12.07 -15.24
C LYS A 197 -12.98 -11.46 -13.88
N LYS A 198 -13.53 -10.27 -13.62
CA LYS A 198 -13.51 -9.70 -12.27
C LYS A 198 -14.20 -10.69 -11.33
N PRO A 199 -13.52 -11.23 -10.31
CA PRO A 199 -14.16 -12.10 -9.33
C PRO A 199 -15.27 -11.29 -8.64
N ALA A 200 -16.44 -11.90 -8.48
CA ALA A 200 -17.50 -11.32 -7.67
C ALA A 200 -16.98 -11.17 -6.23
N GLY A 201 -17.26 -10.03 -5.60
CA GLY A 201 -16.90 -9.86 -4.19
C GLY A 201 -17.54 -10.97 -3.37
N CYS A 202 -16.76 -11.67 -2.55
CA CYS A 202 -17.28 -12.73 -1.70
C CYS A 202 -16.73 -12.60 -0.29
N SER A 203 -17.53 -13.00 0.69
CA SER A 203 -17.10 -13.30 2.04
C SER A 203 -17.40 -14.76 2.34
N TRP A 204 -16.71 -15.35 3.31
CA TRP A 204 -17.00 -16.71 3.76
C TRP A 204 -16.79 -16.84 5.26
N ILE A 205 -17.53 -17.75 5.86
CA ILE A 205 -17.35 -18.18 7.25
C ILE A 205 -17.26 -19.70 7.29
N GLU A 206 -16.53 -20.21 8.28
CA GLU A 206 -16.52 -21.64 8.57
C GLU A 206 -17.30 -21.88 9.87
N VAL A 207 -18.37 -22.65 9.78
CA VAL A 207 -19.19 -23.04 10.94
C VAL A 207 -19.28 -24.54 10.95
N LYS A 208 -18.83 -25.16 12.05
CA LYS A 208 -18.86 -26.63 12.22
C LYS A 208 -18.22 -27.39 11.04
N GLN A 209 -17.01 -26.96 10.62
CA GLN A 209 -16.26 -27.54 9.49
C GLN A 209 -16.98 -27.44 8.13
N LYS A 210 -18.01 -26.60 8.01
CA LYS A 210 -18.69 -26.31 6.77
C LYS A 210 -18.35 -24.88 6.32
N LEU A 211 -17.87 -24.76 5.09
CA LEU A 211 -17.63 -23.47 4.47
C LEU A 211 -18.95 -22.89 3.95
N HIS A 212 -19.30 -21.70 4.42
CA HIS A 212 -20.44 -20.93 3.99
C HIS A 212 -19.94 -19.71 3.21
N ILE A 213 -20.15 -19.71 1.90
CA ILE A 213 -19.70 -18.64 0.99
C ILE A 213 -20.88 -17.72 0.67
N PHE A 214 -20.64 -16.41 0.74
CA PHE A 214 -21.58 -15.35 0.40
C PHE A 214 -21.01 -14.53 -0.74
N ILE A 215 -21.56 -14.70 -1.93
CA ILE A 215 -21.14 -13.95 -3.12
C ILE A 215 -22.04 -12.71 -3.26
N SER A 216 -21.45 -11.57 -3.59
CA SER A 216 -22.16 -10.30 -3.79
C SER A 216 -23.19 -10.44 -4.92
N GLY A 217 -24.46 -10.16 -4.60
CA GLY A 217 -25.59 -10.33 -5.51
C GLY A 217 -26.10 -11.76 -5.64
N ASP A 218 -25.46 -12.74 -4.99
CA ASP A 218 -25.93 -14.12 -4.94
C ASP A 218 -26.99 -14.31 -3.85
N SER A 219 -27.91 -15.22 -4.12
CA SER A 219 -29.01 -15.63 -3.25
C SER A 219 -29.09 -17.14 -3.04
N SER A 220 -28.09 -17.89 -3.48
CA SER A 220 -28.06 -19.35 -3.49
C SER A 220 -27.84 -20.01 -2.11
N HIS A 221 -27.47 -19.24 -1.08
CA HIS A 221 -27.12 -19.80 0.23
C HIS A 221 -28.30 -20.59 0.85
N PRO A 222 -28.14 -21.86 1.27
CA PRO A 222 -29.23 -22.71 1.74
C PRO A 222 -30.01 -22.12 2.92
N GLU A 223 -29.32 -21.43 3.83
CA GLU A 223 -29.91 -20.83 5.03
C GLU A 223 -30.20 -19.32 4.86
N ARG A 224 -30.26 -18.82 3.62
CA ARG A 224 -30.46 -17.39 3.33
C ARG A 224 -31.62 -16.80 4.12
N CYS A 225 -32.79 -17.44 4.09
CA CYS A 225 -33.98 -16.91 4.76
C CYS A 225 -33.75 -16.70 6.26
N PHE A 226 -33.10 -17.66 6.93
CA PHE A 226 -32.77 -17.56 8.35
C PHE A 226 -31.77 -16.43 8.63
N ILE A 227 -30.69 -16.38 7.87
CA ILE A 227 -29.63 -15.37 8.02
C ILE A 227 -30.20 -13.95 7.84
N TYR A 228 -30.97 -13.72 6.77
CA TYR A 228 -31.58 -12.41 6.51
C TYR A 228 -32.67 -12.05 7.53
N ASN A 229 -33.40 -13.02 8.06
CA ASN A 229 -34.35 -12.76 9.14
C ASN A 229 -33.63 -12.37 10.44
N MET A 230 -32.56 -13.08 10.80
CA MET A 230 -31.73 -12.75 11.95
C MET A 230 -31.09 -11.37 11.84
N LEU A 231 -30.55 -11.03 10.65
CA LEU A 231 -30.02 -9.69 10.36
C LEU A 231 -31.06 -8.60 10.58
N ARG A 232 -32.32 -8.81 10.15
CA ARG A 232 -33.41 -7.85 10.39
C ARG A 232 -33.71 -7.69 11.88
N THR A 233 -33.75 -8.80 12.63
CA THR A 233 -33.96 -8.75 14.09
C THR A 233 -32.83 -7.98 14.79
N LEU A 234 -31.58 -8.25 14.43
CA LEU A 234 -30.42 -7.55 15.00
C LEU A 234 -30.42 -6.06 14.63
N ASP A 235 -30.74 -5.70 13.38
CA ASP A 235 -30.84 -4.31 12.94
C ASP A 235 -31.94 -3.55 13.69
N GLN A 236 -33.05 -4.22 14.03
CA GLN A 236 -34.10 -3.64 14.87
C GLN A 236 -33.62 -3.40 16.31
N GLN A 237 -32.92 -4.37 16.92
CA GLN A 237 -32.38 -4.25 18.27
C GLN A 237 -31.29 -3.17 18.39
N ILE A 238 -30.49 -2.97 17.35
CA ILE A 238 -29.45 -1.91 17.31
C ILE A 238 -30.08 -0.51 17.23
N LYS A 239 -31.28 -0.39 16.64
CA LYS A 239 -32.01 0.88 16.48
C LYS A 239 -32.84 1.25 17.71
N GLU A 240 -33.06 0.33 18.64
CA GLU A 240 -33.68 0.62 19.93
C GLU A 240 -32.64 1.32 20.84
N PRO A 241 -32.86 2.59 21.25
CA PRO A 241 -31.97 3.26 22.19
C PRO A 241 -31.87 2.47 23.49
N LEU A 242 -30.65 2.34 24.03
CA LEU A 242 -30.37 1.74 25.34
C LEU A 242 -31.12 2.50 26.46
N GLU A 243 -32.39 2.19 26.69
CA GLU A 243 -33.19 2.71 27.82
C GLU A 243 -32.79 2.08 29.18
N TRP A 244 -31.71 1.30 29.25
CA TRP A 244 -31.36 0.55 30.46
C TRP A 244 -30.41 1.25 31.44
N ILE A 245 -29.80 2.41 31.11
CA ILE A 245 -28.84 3.08 32.02
C ILE A 245 -29.52 4.02 33.04
N SER A 246 -30.83 4.28 32.93
CA SER A 246 -31.53 5.29 33.77
C SER A 246 -32.38 4.75 34.93
N THR A 247 -32.35 3.44 35.25
CA THR A 247 -33.23 2.86 36.30
C THR A 247 -32.53 2.11 37.44
N GLN A 248 -31.23 2.32 37.66
CA GLN A 248 -30.60 2.03 38.95
C GLN A 248 -29.80 3.25 39.42
N GLY A 249 -30.56 4.24 39.92
CA GLY A 249 -30.07 5.24 40.87
C GLY A 249 -30.35 4.79 42.29
#